data_AF-A0A7V3BRV2-F1
#
_entry.id   AF-A0A7V3BRV2-F1
#
_cell.length_a   1.000
_cell.length_b   1.000
_cell.length_c   1.000
_cell.angle_alpha   90.00
_cell.angle_beta   90.00
_cell.angle_gamma   90.00
#
_symmetry.space_group_name_H-M   'P 1'
#
loop_
_entity.id
_entity.type
_entity.pdbx_description
1 polymer ?
#
loop_
_entity_poly.entity_id
_entity_poly.type
_entity_poly.pdbx_seq_one_letter_code
_entity_poly.pdbx_strand_id
1 'polypeptide(L)'
;MQFEYAHGDTRALPIHLTQFGTLVFETASFLYSLFEEGQNAINLLTVWQGFDHPFGEELQNYVTRLAPFKDKLRLVRNRIGFHGSLNRGHERAGLGIFDVESSRARDFAHLVRDMQQLCLRMIAWYMKGMDSSTRPAEMWEEFVAEMQGRSRTQGSA
;
A
#
# COMPACT_ATOMS: atom_id res chain seq x y z
N MET A 1 -10.93 -0.20 31.31
CA MET A 1 -9.80 0.75 31.35
C MET A 1 -10.35 2.09 30.88
N GLN A 2 -10.69 2.97 31.83
CA GLN A 2 -11.19 4.32 31.56
C GLN A 2 -9.97 5.26 31.56
N PHE A 3 -9.83 6.09 30.54
CA PHE A 3 -8.75 7.07 30.45
C PHE A 3 -9.29 8.42 30.92
N GLU A 4 -8.81 8.87 32.08
CA GLU A 4 -9.00 10.24 32.57
C GLU A 4 -8.14 11.18 31.73
N TYR A 5 -8.77 12.10 31.00
CA TYR A 5 -8.10 13.24 30.39
C TYR A 5 -8.39 14.48 31.24
N ALA A 6 -7.34 15.18 31.67
CA ALA A 6 -7.48 16.44 32.39
C ALA A 6 -8.10 17.51 31.48
N HIS A 7 -9.04 18.29 32.04
CA HIS A 7 -9.71 19.38 31.36
C HIS A 7 -8.69 20.45 30.93
N GLY A 8 -8.42 20.56 29.62
CA GLY A 8 -7.61 21.64 29.03
C GLY A 8 -6.33 21.22 28.29
N ASP A 9 -5.98 19.94 28.24
CA ASP A 9 -4.77 19.50 27.55
C ASP A 9 -4.98 19.40 26.03
N THR A 10 -4.36 20.31 25.26
CA THR A 10 -4.56 20.46 23.81
C THR A 10 -3.39 19.95 22.97
N ARG A 11 -2.42 19.20 23.53
CA ARG A 11 -1.13 18.97 22.84
C ARG A 11 -0.79 17.56 22.38
N ALA A 12 -1.57 16.55 22.69
CA ALA A 12 -1.39 15.25 22.04
C ALA A 12 -2.59 14.99 21.13
N LEU A 13 -2.37 15.00 19.81
CA LEU A 13 -3.27 14.27 18.91
C LEU A 13 -3.35 12.85 19.48
N PRO A 14 -4.55 12.38 19.88
CA PRO A 14 -4.69 11.07 20.47
C PRO A 14 -3.95 10.01 19.65
N ILE A 15 -3.24 9.09 20.31
CA ILE A 15 -2.40 8.08 19.64
C ILE A 15 -3.17 7.32 18.53
N HIS A 16 -4.47 7.10 18.74
CA HIS A 16 -5.34 6.48 17.74
C HIS A 16 -5.51 7.32 16.46
N LEU A 17 -5.49 8.66 16.54
CA LEU A 17 -5.51 9.53 15.37
C LEU A 17 -4.17 9.48 14.61
N THR A 18 -3.04 9.33 15.31
CA THR A 18 -1.73 9.17 14.65
C THR A 18 -1.55 7.80 14.00
N GLN A 19 -2.01 6.72 14.65
CA GLN A 19 -1.97 5.37 14.09
C GLN A 19 -2.94 5.22 12.91
N PHE A 20 -4.16 5.73 13.06
CA PHE A 20 -5.15 5.75 11.97
C PHE A 20 -4.63 6.56 10.78
N GLY A 21 -4.06 7.75 11.03
CA GLY A 21 -3.43 8.56 9.98
C GLY A 21 -2.33 7.79 9.26
N THR A 22 -1.42 7.14 9.99
CA THR A 22 -0.32 6.35 9.42
C THR A 22 -0.84 5.22 8.54
N LEU A 23 -1.80 4.42 9.03
CA LEU A 23 -2.40 3.33 8.26
C LEU A 23 -3.07 3.84 6.97
N VAL A 24 -3.77 4.97 7.06
CA VAL A 24 -4.40 5.62 5.91
C VAL A 24 -3.35 6.07 4.88
N PHE A 25 -2.23 6.62 5.34
CA PHE A 25 -1.13 7.07 4.48
C PHE A 25 -0.40 5.92 3.79
N GLU A 26 -0.09 4.85 4.52
CA GLU A 26 0.53 3.64 3.97
C GLU A 26 -0.38 2.99 2.94
N THR A 27 -1.67 2.86 3.26
CA THR A 27 -2.68 2.32 2.34
C THR A 27 -2.76 3.16 1.07
N ALA A 28 -2.86 4.49 1.17
CA ALA A 28 -2.91 5.36 0.00
C ALA A 28 -1.63 5.27 -0.86
N SER A 29 -0.47 5.12 -0.22
CA SER A 29 0.81 4.98 -0.92
C SER A 29 0.91 3.64 -1.65
N PHE A 30 0.51 2.54 -1.00
CA PHE A 30 0.38 1.23 -1.63
C PHE A 30 -0.55 1.29 -2.84
N LEU A 31 -1.76 1.84 -2.69
CA LEU A 31 -2.73 1.94 -3.78
C LEU A 31 -2.21 2.80 -4.94
N TYR A 32 -1.47 3.88 -4.65
CA TYR A 32 -0.86 4.69 -5.69
C TYR A 32 0.23 3.96 -6.49
N SER A 33 1.01 3.10 -5.84
CA SER A 33 2.08 2.34 -6.49
C SER A 33 1.57 1.39 -7.59
N LEU A 34 0.27 1.05 -7.59
CA LEU A 34 -0.37 0.31 -8.69
C LEU A 34 -0.47 1.13 -9.99
N PHE A 35 -0.31 2.45 -9.93
CA PHE A 35 -0.47 3.39 -11.04
C PHE A 35 0.83 4.08 -11.46
N GLU A 36 1.89 3.87 -10.70
CA GLU A 36 3.08 4.68 -10.82
C GLU A 36 3.92 4.24 -12.02
N GLU A 37 4.12 5.13 -12.97
CA GLU A 37 4.81 4.84 -14.25
C GLU A 37 6.16 5.60 -14.34
N GLY A 38 6.66 6.11 -13.21
CA GLY A 38 7.95 6.81 -13.16
C GLY A 38 9.12 5.86 -13.41
N GLN A 39 10.20 6.36 -14.02
CA GLN A 39 11.41 5.55 -14.29
C GLN A 39 12.06 4.96 -13.03
N ASN A 40 11.85 5.60 -11.88
CA ASN A 40 12.35 5.14 -10.57
C ASN A 40 11.22 4.59 -9.67
N ALA A 41 10.04 4.35 -10.22
CA ALA A 41 8.89 3.88 -9.48
C ALA A 41 8.78 2.36 -9.52
N ILE A 42 8.34 1.75 -8.42
CA ILE A 42 7.91 0.36 -8.42
C ILE A 42 6.43 0.34 -8.79
N ASN A 43 6.13 -0.01 -10.03
CA ASN A 43 4.77 -0.30 -10.45
C ASN A 43 4.39 -1.70 -9.98
N LEU A 44 3.67 -1.80 -8.87
CA LEU A 44 3.31 -3.10 -8.30
C LEU A 44 2.44 -3.93 -9.26
N LEU A 45 1.60 -3.31 -10.09
CA LEU A 45 0.80 -4.04 -11.08
C LEU A 45 1.70 -4.72 -12.11
N THR A 46 2.68 -4.00 -12.66
CA THR A 46 3.64 -4.55 -13.63
C THR A 46 4.46 -5.67 -13.01
N VAL A 47 4.91 -5.50 -11.76
CA VAL A 47 5.63 -6.55 -11.02
C VAL A 47 4.77 -7.81 -10.96
N TRP A 48 3.52 -7.71 -10.51
CA TRP A 48 2.63 -8.86 -10.38
C TRP A 48 2.28 -9.51 -11.73
N GLN A 49 2.00 -8.71 -12.77
CA GLN A 49 1.74 -9.20 -14.13
C GLN A 49 2.91 -9.98 -14.74
N GLY A 50 4.13 -9.83 -14.21
CA GLY A 50 5.29 -10.63 -14.60
C GLY A 50 5.28 -12.08 -14.10
N PHE A 51 4.36 -12.45 -13.21
CA PHE A 51 4.25 -13.80 -12.64
C PHE A 51 3.04 -14.55 -13.21
N ASP A 52 3.15 -15.88 -13.29
CA ASP A 52 2.03 -16.76 -13.63
C ASP A 52 1.08 -16.91 -12.42
N HIS A 53 -0.02 -16.18 -12.42
CA HIS A 53 -1.01 -16.17 -11.33
C HIS A 53 -2.45 -15.99 -11.86
N PRO A 54 -3.48 -16.46 -11.12
CA PRO A 54 -4.87 -16.38 -11.59
C PRO A 54 -5.54 -15.01 -11.42
N PHE A 55 -4.86 -14.01 -10.81
CA PHE A 55 -5.48 -12.76 -10.37
C PHE A 55 -5.36 -11.59 -11.36
N GLY A 56 -4.87 -11.80 -12.58
CA GLY A 56 -4.54 -10.72 -13.52
C GLY A 56 -5.73 -9.82 -13.87
N GLU A 57 -6.88 -10.43 -14.16
CA GLU A 57 -8.10 -9.68 -14.49
C GLU A 57 -8.63 -8.89 -13.29
N GLU A 58 -8.63 -9.49 -12.09
CA GLU A 58 -9.06 -8.83 -10.86
C GLU A 58 -8.17 -7.62 -10.55
N LEU A 59 -6.85 -7.76 -10.64
CA LEU A 59 -5.90 -6.67 -10.43
C LEU A 59 -6.14 -5.51 -11.41
N GLN A 60 -6.32 -5.81 -12.69
CA GLN A 60 -6.61 -4.80 -13.71
C GLN A 60 -7.96 -4.10 -13.48
N ASN A 61 -8.97 -4.85 -13.02
CA ASN A 61 -10.27 -4.29 -12.65
C ASN A 61 -10.13 -3.29 -11.49
N TYR A 62 -9.34 -3.62 -10.45
CA TYR A 62 -9.11 -2.70 -9.35
C TYR A 62 -8.37 -1.44 -9.76
N VAL A 63 -7.34 -1.56 -10.61
CA VAL A 63 -6.62 -0.40 -11.18
C VAL A 63 -7.61 0.53 -11.90
N THR A 64 -8.51 -0.05 -12.70
CA THR A 64 -9.54 0.72 -13.41
C THR A 64 -10.48 1.44 -12.43
N ARG A 65 -10.96 0.75 -11.40
CA ARG A 65 -11.87 1.33 -10.38
C ARG A 65 -11.18 2.37 -9.49
N LEU A 66 -9.88 2.25 -9.26
CA LEU A 66 -9.08 3.18 -8.46
C LEU A 66 -8.59 4.39 -9.29
N ALA A 67 -8.60 4.32 -10.62
CA ALA A 67 -8.14 5.40 -11.51
C ALA A 67 -8.75 6.79 -11.22
N PRO A 68 -10.05 6.93 -10.88
CA PRO A 68 -10.65 8.22 -10.50
C PRO A 68 -10.04 8.85 -9.24
N PHE A 69 -9.27 8.10 -8.45
CA PHE A 69 -8.61 8.56 -7.23
C PHE A 69 -7.11 8.83 -7.41
N LYS A 70 -6.53 8.49 -8.58
CA LYS A 70 -5.08 8.53 -8.86
C LYS A 70 -4.43 9.84 -8.45
N ASP A 71 -4.99 10.99 -8.84
CA ASP A 71 -4.41 12.30 -8.51
C ASP A 71 -4.42 12.60 -7.02
N LYS A 72 -5.49 12.25 -6.31
CA LYS A 72 -5.58 12.48 -4.88
C LYS A 72 -4.67 11.53 -4.10
N LEU A 73 -4.58 10.27 -4.54
CA LEU A 73 -3.61 9.29 -4.01
C LEU A 73 -2.17 9.76 -4.20
N ARG A 74 -1.83 10.35 -5.36
CA ARG A 74 -0.53 10.99 -5.61
C ARG A 74 -0.24 12.08 -4.60
N LEU A 75 -1.20 12.97 -4.37
CA LEU A 75 -1.06 14.07 -3.40
C LEU A 75 -0.84 13.55 -1.98
N VAL A 76 -1.57 12.50 -1.58
CA VAL A 76 -1.42 11.86 -0.26
C VAL A 76 -0.06 11.19 -0.12
N ARG A 77 0.44 10.48 -1.15
CA ARG A 77 1.76 9.84 -1.14
C ARG A 77 2.90 10.85 -1.09
N ASN A 78 2.85 11.92 -1.90
CA ASN A 78 3.90 12.94 -1.96
C ASN A 78 4.14 13.63 -0.61
N ARG A 79 3.18 13.55 0.32
CA ARG A 79 3.33 13.96 1.71
C ARG A 79 4.35 13.12 2.49
N ILE A 80 4.42 11.80 2.24
CA ILE A 80 5.35 10.87 2.92
C ILE A 80 6.76 11.01 2.34
N GLY A 81 6.85 11.23 1.02
CA GLY A 81 8.11 11.30 0.32
C GLY A 81 8.85 12.61 0.53
N PHE A 82 9.03 13.14 1.75
CA PHE A 82 10.01 14.20 2.12
C PHE A 82 10.15 15.45 1.21
N HIS A 83 9.24 15.70 0.27
CA HIS A 83 9.33 16.81 -0.67
C HIS A 83 8.37 17.88 -0.14
N GLY A 84 8.93 18.76 0.70
CA GLY A 84 8.25 19.76 1.52
C GLY A 84 7.22 20.62 0.80
N SER A 85 6.00 20.09 0.65
CA SER A 85 4.83 20.88 0.32
C SER A 85 4.47 21.74 1.54
N LEU A 86 4.87 23.01 1.51
CA LEU A 86 4.74 23.99 2.61
C LEU A 86 3.33 24.61 2.78
N ASN A 87 2.28 24.08 2.14
CA ASN A 87 0.94 24.72 2.15
C ASN A 87 -0.21 23.75 2.53
N ARG A 88 -0.84 24.03 3.68
CA ARG A 88 -2.04 23.34 4.22
C ARG A 88 -3.23 23.22 3.25
N GLY A 89 -3.36 24.14 2.29
CA GLY A 89 -4.39 24.10 1.26
C GLY A 89 -4.23 22.93 0.28
N HIS A 90 -3.00 22.61 -0.12
CA HIS A 90 -2.71 21.44 -0.94
C HIS A 90 -2.90 20.13 -0.16
N GLU A 91 -2.61 20.15 1.15
CA GLU A 91 -2.80 19.02 2.05
C GLU A 91 -4.28 18.62 2.19
N ARG A 92 -5.18 19.61 2.29
CA ARG A 92 -6.63 19.36 2.38
C ARG A 92 -7.19 18.73 1.09
N ALA A 93 -6.65 19.09 -0.07
CA ALA A 93 -7.13 18.58 -1.35
C ALA A 93 -6.92 17.06 -1.50
N GLY A 94 -5.79 16.53 -1.01
CA GLY A 94 -5.50 15.10 -0.99
C GLY A 94 -6.40 14.31 -0.02
N LEU A 95 -6.71 14.88 1.14
CA LEU A 95 -7.59 14.27 2.14
C LEU A 95 -9.07 14.25 1.73
N GLY A 96 -9.45 14.95 0.65
CA GLY A 96 -10.80 14.89 0.07
C GLY A 96 -11.19 13.53 -0.55
N ILE A 97 -10.37 12.48 -0.40
CA ILE A 97 -10.80 11.07 -0.62
C ILE A 97 -11.45 10.47 0.63
N PHE A 98 -11.19 11.03 1.81
CA PHE A 98 -11.71 10.61 3.11
C PHE A 98 -12.86 11.51 3.59
N ASP A 99 -13.45 12.31 2.70
CA ASP A 99 -14.58 13.15 3.03
C ASP A 99 -15.82 12.27 3.28
N VAL A 100 -16.06 11.96 4.55
CA VAL A 100 -17.03 10.95 5.04
C VAL A 100 -18.48 11.21 4.62
N GLU A 101 -18.81 12.46 4.28
CA GLU A 101 -20.13 12.85 3.82
C GLU A 101 -20.33 12.61 2.31
N SER A 102 -19.28 12.20 1.59
CA SER A 102 -19.34 11.92 0.15
C SER A 102 -19.56 10.43 -0.15
N SER A 103 -20.46 10.14 -1.10
CA SER A 103 -20.58 8.79 -1.69
C SER A 103 -19.23 8.28 -2.21
N ARG A 104 -18.39 9.20 -2.69
CA ARG A 104 -17.04 8.93 -3.17
C ARG A 104 -16.10 8.37 -2.11
N ALA A 105 -16.19 8.80 -0.84
CA ALA A 105 -15.39 8.23 0.24
C ALA A 105 -15.85 6.82 0.60
N ARG A 106 -17.15 6.53 0.51
CA ARG A 106 -17.69 5.18 0.68
C ARG A 106 -17.19 4.24 -0.42
N ASP A 107 -17.23 4.68 -1.67
CA ASP A 107 -16.70 3.90 -2.80
C ASP A 107 -15.22 3.62 -2.65
N PHE A 108 -14.45 4.62 -2.21
CA PHE A 108 -13.02 4.45 -1.89
C PHE A 108 -12.81 3.43 -0.76
N ALA A 109 -13.55 3.53 0.34
CA ALA A 109 -13.44 2.59 1.46
C ALA A 109 -13.76 1.15 1.05
N HIS A 110 -14.78 0.95 0.19
CA HIS A 110 -15.06 -0.36 -0.38
C HIS A 110 -13.91 -0.85 -1.25
N LEU A 111 -13.32 0.00 -2.09
CA LEU A 111 -12.15 -0.36 -2.90
C LEU A 111 -10.95 -0.78 -2.05
N VAL A 112 -10.69 -0.06 -0.94
CA VAL A 112 -9.62 -0.43 -0.01
C VAL A 112 -9.87 -1.83 0.57
N ARG A 113 -11.08 -2.07 1.10
CA ARG A 113 -11.43 -3.37 1.68
C ARG A 113 -11.33 -4.49 0.65
N ASP A 114 -11.89 -4.28 -0.53
CA ASP A 114 -11.91 -5.27 -1.60
C ASP A 114 -10.47 -5.60 -2.06
N MET A 115 -9.59 -4.60 -2.16
CA MET A 115 -8.16 -4.78 -2.45
C MET A 115 -7.45 -5.58 -1.34
N GLN A 116 -7.72 -5.28 -0.06
CA GLN A 116 -7.16 -6.04 1.06
C GLN A 116 -7.55 -7.53 0.97
N GLN A 117 -8.80 -7.82 0.61
CA GLN A 117 -9.25 -9.20 0.40
C GLN A 117 -8.53 -9.87 -0.78
N LEU A 118 -8.30 -9.15 -1.87
CA LEU A 118 -7.50 -9.65 -2.99
C LEU A 118 -6.06 -9.96 -2.53
N CYS A 119 -5.39 -9.05 -1.83
CA CYS A 119 -4.04 -9.27 -1.32
C CYS A 119 -3.96 -10.51 -0.42
N LEU A 120 -4.94 -10.71 0.47
CA LEU A 120 -5.00 -11.92 1.30
C LEU A 120 -5.15 -13.19 0.46
N ARG A 121 -5.98 -13.17 -0.58
CA ARG A 121 -6.13 -14.31 -1.52
C ARG A 121 -4.84 -14.58 -2.30
N MET A 122 -4.14 -13.53 -2.73
CA MET A 122 -2.85 -13.64 -3.43
C MET A 122 -1.78 -14.25 -2.51
N ILE A 123 -1.69 -13.79 -1.26
CA ILE A 123 -0.79 -14.34 -0.25
C ILE A 123 -1.12 -15.81 0.02
N ALA A 124 -2.39 -16.13 0.24
CA ALA A 124 -2.82 -17.51 0.50
C ALA A 124 -2.54 -18.44 -0.70
N TRP A 125 -2.79 -17.96 -1.93
CA TRP A 125 -2.46 -18.71 -3.15
C TRP A 125 -0.95 -18.93 -3.27
N TYR A 126 -0.14 -17.89 -3.03
CA TYR A 126 1.31 -17.99 -3.05
C TYR A 126 1.82 -18.99 -2.00
N MET A 127 1.33 -18.91 -0.76
CA MET A 127 1.66 -19.85 0.32
C MET A 127 1.28 -21.29 -0.03
N LYS A 128 0.09 -21.50 -0.60
CA LYS A 128 -0.33 -22.83 -1.06
C LYS A 128 0.56 -23.36 -2.17
N GLY A 129 0.96 -22.49 -3.11
CA GLY A 129 1.89 -22.82 -4.18
C GLY A 129 3.27 -23.19 -3.65
N MET A 130 3.78 -22.45 -2.66
CA MET A 130 5.02 -22.78 -1.95
C MET A 130 4.92 -24.15 -1.25
N ASP A 131 3.84 -24.40 -0.50
CA ASP A 131 3.62 -25.69 0.18
C ASP A 131 3.60 -26.88 -0.80
N SER A 132 3.14 -26.65 -2.04
CA SER A 132 3.06 -27.68 -3.08
C SER A 132 4.33 -27.83 -3.94
N SER A 133 5.25 -26.86 -3.93
CA SER A 133 6.37 -26.80 -4.89
C SER A 133 7.76 -26.56 -4.30
N THR A 134 7.94 -26.15 -3.03
CA THR A 134 9.31 -25.90 -2.50
C THR A 134 9.47 -25.99 -0.99
N ARG A 135 10.71 -26.32 -0.60
CA ARG A 135 11.24 -26.47 0.77
C ARG A 135 11.34 -25.09 1.45
N PRO A 136 10.43 -24.73 2.38
CA PRO A 136 10.34 -23.37 2.92
C PRO A 136 11.62 -22.90 3.62
N ALA A 137 12.40 -23.84 4.17
CA ALA A 137 13.68 -23.57 4.80
C ALA A 137 14.74 -23.06 3.81
N GLU A 138 14.78 -23.59 2.59
CA GLU A 138 15.80 -23.23 1.58
C GLU A 138 15.54 -21.83 1.01
N MET A 139 14.27 -21.48 0.77
CA MET A 139 13.89 -20.14 0.32
C MET A 139 14.18 -19.06 1.38
N TRP A 140 13.99 -19.39 2.65
CA TRP A 140 14.34 -18.50 3.75
C TRP A 140 15.86 -18.29 3.83
N GLU A 141 16.66 -19.34 3.65
CA GLU A 141 18.12 -19.25 3.59
C GLU A 141 18.61 -18.41 2.40
N GLU A 142 17.99 -18.56 1.22
CA GLU A 142 18.28 -17.74 0.03
C GLU A 142 17.96 -16.26 0.26
N PHE A 143 16.79 -15.95 0.83
CA PHE A 143 16.41 -14.58 1.16
C PHE A 143 17.37 -13.95 2.18
N VAL A 144 17.74 -14.68 3.23
CA VAL A 144 18.73 -14.21 4.22
C VAL A 144 20.11 -14.00 3.58
N ALA A 145 20.53 -14.90 2.68
CA ALA A 145 21.78 -14.76 1.95
C ALA A 145 21.79 -13.52 1.04
N GLU A 146 20.68 -13.23 0.36
CA GLU A 146 20.52 -12.03 -0.47
C GLU A 146 20.58 -10.75 0.38
N MET A 147 19.85 -10.70 1.49
CA MET A 147 19.90 -9.60 2.45
C MET A 147 21.29 -9.38 3.07
N GLN A 148 22.11 -10.42 3.14
CA GLN A 148 23.50 -10.36 3.59
C GLN A 148 24.50 -10.09 2.46
N GLY A 149 24.04 -9.84 1.23
CA GLY A 149 24.89 -9.54 0.07
C GLY A 149 25.66 -10.74 -0.47
N ARG A 150 25.21 -11.97 -0.19
CA ARG A 150 25.84 -13.24 -0.59
C ARG A 150 25.16 -13.91 -1.79
N SER A 151 24.28 -13.21 -2.50
CA SER A 151 23.51 -13.79 -3.60
C SER A 151 24.42 -14.27 -4.75
N ARG A 152 24.08 -15.43 -5.33
CA ARG A 152 24.86 -16.17 -6.34
C ARG A 152 24.84 -15.55 -7.75
N THR A 153 24.47 -14.29 -7.90
CA THR A 153 24.51 -13.58 -9.20
C THR A 153 25.89 -12.99 -9.49
N GLN A 154 26.90 -13.86 -9.53
CA GLN A 154 28.10 -13.67 -10.34
C GLN A 154 28.47 -15.02 -10.96
N GLY A 155 28.02 -15.27 -12.19
CA GLY A 155 28.43 -16.48 -12.90
C GLY A 155 27.56 -16.90 -14.08
N SER A 156 27.41 -16.04 -15.08
CA SER A 156 27.15 -16.48 -16.46
C SER A 156 27.49 -15.35 -17.44
N ALA A 157 28.77 -15.29 -17.78
CA ALA A 157 29.23 -14.83 -19.09
C ALA A 157 29.17 -16.02 -20.07
#